data_AF-A0AAJ0SHT1-F1
#
_entry.id   AF-A0AAJ0SHT1-F1
#
_cell.length_a   1.000
_cell.length_b   1.000
_cell.length_c   1.000
_cell.angle_alpha   90.00
_cell.angle_beta   90.00
_cell.angle_gamma   90.00
#
_symmetry.space_group_name_H-M   'P 1'
#
loop_
_entity.id
_entity.type
_entity.pdbx_description
1 polymer ?
#
loop_
_entity_poly.entity_id
_entity_poly.type
_entity_poly.pdbx_seq_one_letter_code
_entity_poly.pdbx_strand_id
1 'polypeptide(L)'
;MINHSKNISFFNNELLPQSFSVKFEEVNNGLYPQVKVTLNNSQVGDVIDDNSYENDGYRYHDIFHYSFATLLNWSPCVRAMLKKKRKSNALIDRVEDGARATITEESISLMIFSNAKQNNFYRDISVIDNYLLNTIKNMTLSFEVKNKSKEEWQDAILKSYEVFRLLKENKGGIVQFNSRNRSITYNNLLST
;
A
#
# COMPACT_ATOMS: atom_id res chain seq x y z
N MET A 1 24.31 -6.87 -19.23
CA MET A 1 23.79 -7.37 -17.93
C MET A 1 24.48 -6.58 -16.82
N ILE A 2 23.74 -5.75 -16.08
CA ILE A 2 24.31 -5.03 -14.93
C ILE A 2 24.22 -5.99 -13.74
N ASN A 3 25.38 -6.34 -13.20
CA ASN A 3 25.51 -7.21 -12.03
C ASN A 3 24.92 -6.49 -10.80
N HIS A 4 23.79 -6.98 -10.28
CA HIS A 4 23.10 -6.40 -9.11
C HIS A 4 23.65 -6.88 -7.76
N SER A 5 24.76 -7.62 -7.73
CA SER A 5 25.39 -8.10 -6.50
C SER A 5 26.51 -7.17 -6.01
N LYS A 6 26.13 -5.97 -5.57
CA LYS A 6 26.90 -5.27 -4.54
C LYS A 6 25.97 -5.07 -3.35
N ASN A 7 26.45 -5.29 -2.13
CA ASN A 7 25.76 -4.89 -0.92
C ASN A 7 25.60 -3.37 -0.95
N ILE A 8 24.48 -2.91 -1.51
CA ILE A 8 24.14 -1.48 -1.56
C ILE A 8 23.63 -1.13 -0.18
N SER A 9 24.47 -0.42 0.59
CA SER A 9 24.04 0.22 1.83
C SER A 9 23.39 1.55 1.49
N PHE A 10 22.18 1.78 2.01
CA PHE A 10 21.50 3.07 1.93
C PHE A 10 21.69 3.85 3.22
N PHE A 11 21.53 5.16 3.17
CA PHE A 11 21.56 5.97 4.39
C PHE A 11 20.31 5.70 5.25
N ASN A 12 20.41 5.90 6.57
CA ASN A 12 19.28 5.68 7.50
C ASN A 12 18.04 6.50 7.12
N ASN A 13 18.21 7.67 6.50
CA ASN A 13 17.11 8.50 6.02
C ASN A 13 16.47 7.99 4.71
N GLU A 14 16.95 6.91 4.11
CA GLU A 14 16.43 6.27 2.88
C GLU A 14 15.85 4.87 3.15
N LEU A 15 16.04 4.37 4.36
CA LEU A 15 15.41 3.14 4.82
C LEU A 15 13.97 3.43 5.23
N LEU A 16 13.05 2.58 4.77
CA LEU A 16 11.71 2.53 5.34
C LEU A 16 11.81 2.05 6.79
N PRO A 17 11.00 2.61 7.71
CA PRO A 17 11.00 2.16 9.09
C PRO A 17 10.58 0.70 9.18
N GLN A 18 11.20 -0.05 10.10
CA GLN A 18 10.85 -1.46 10.34
C GLN A 18 9.40 -1.61 10.85
N SER A 19 8.93 -0.62 11.61
CA SER A 19 7.56 -0.55 12.10
C SER A 19 7.07 0.88 12.09
N PHE A 20 5.79 1.07 11.76
CA PHE A 20 5.14 2.37 11.77
C PHE A 20 3.62 2.22 11.96
N SER A 21 2.98 3.28 12.41
CA SER A 21 1.51 3.34 12.56
C SER A 21 0.92 4.40 11.66
N VAL A 22 -0.18 4.05 10.99
CA VAL A 22 -0.95 4.96 10.14
C VAL A 22 -2.34 5.10 10.74
N LYS A 23 -2.75 6.34 11.04
CA LYS A 23 -4.12 6.68 11.42
C LYS A 23 -4.89 7.10 10.17
N PHE A 24 -6.04 6.48 9.95
CA PHE A 24 -7.05 6.88 8.99
C PHE A 24 -8.21 7.50 9.77
N GLU A 25 -8.60 8.72 9.43
CA GLU A 25 -9.65 9.47 10.12
C GLU A 25 -10.59 10.09 9.11
N GLU A 26 -11.88 9.71 9.15
CA GLU A 26 -12.89 10.46 8.40
C GLU A 26 -13.07 11.84 9.03
N VAL A 27 -12.83 12.89 8.25
CA VAL A 27 -12.89 14.30 8.71
C VAL A 27 -14.11 15.05 8.20
N ASN A 28 -14.89 14.44 7.30
CA ASN A 28 -16.11 15.02 6.75
C ASN A 28 -17.23 13.97 6.75
N ASN A 29 -18.38 14.29 7.35
CA ASN A 29 -19.55 13.42 7.42
C ASN A 29 -20.65 13.82 6.40
N GLY A 30 -20.30 14.65 5.42
CA GLY A 30 -21.20 15.10 4.37
C GLY A 30 -21.44 14.04 3.28
N LEU A 31 -21.93 14.51 2.12
CA LEU A 31 -22.24 13.64 0.97
C LEU A 31 -20.99 12.91 0.42
N TYR A 32 -19.83 13.57 0.53
CA TYR A 32 -18.52 13.07 0.10
C TYR A 32 -17.61 12.98 1.33
N PRO A 33 -17.67 11.88 2.09
CA PRO A 33 -16.79 11.69 3.22
C PRO A 33 -15.33 11.62 2.77
N GLN A 34 -14.47 12.23 3.57
CA GLN A 34 -13.04 12.38 3.27
C GLN A 34 -12.21 11.75 4.36
N VAL A 35 -11.11 11.10 3.98
CA VAL A 35 -10.16 10.50 4.91
C VAL A 35 -8.88 11.33 4.94
N LYS A 36 -8.45 11.64 6.16
CA LYS A 36 -7.13 12.16 6.47
C LYS A 36 -6.24 11.01 6.93
N VAL A 37 -5.08 10.88 6.28
CA VAL A 37 -4.06 9.90 6.64
C VAL A 37 -2.93 10.56 7.42
N THR A 38 -2.58 10.00 8.57
CA THR A 38 -1.55 10.54 9.46
C THR A 38 -0.58 9.43 9.87
N LEU A 39 0.71 9.66 9.67
CA LEU A 39 1.78 8.77 10.10
C LEU A 39 2.55 9.42 11.25
N ASN A 40 2.65 8.75 12.40
CA ASN A 40 3.33 9.27 13.59
C ASN A 40 2.95 10.75 13.90
N ASN A 41 1.65 11.05 13.86
CA ASN A 41 1.06 12.38 14.07
C ASN A 41 1.36 13.46 13.01
N SER A 42 2.04 13.10 11.91
CA SER A 42 2.21 13.99 10.75
C SER A 42 1.30 13.56 9.61
N GLN A 43 0.53 14.49 9.06
CA GLN A 43 -0.28 14.19 7.88
C GLN A 43 0.63 13.76 6.72
N VAL A 44 0.20 12.72 6.00
CA VAL A 44 0.87 12.21 4.82
C VAL A 44 -0.12 12.25 3.67
N GLY A 45 0.27 12.86 2.55
CA GLY A 45 -0.59 13.04 1.40
C GLY A 45 -1.72 14.05 1.63
N ASP A 46 -2.66 14.04 0.69
CA ASP A 46 -3.83 14.92 0.71
C ASP A 46 -4.99 14.28 1.48
N VAL A 47 -5.96 15.11 1.87
CA VAL A 47 -7.25 14.63 2.38
C VAL A 47 -8.11 14.28 1.17
N ILE A 48 -8.50 13.02 1.03
CA ILE A 48 -9.14 12.49 -0.19
C ILE A 48 -10.52 11.91 0.10
N ASP A 49 -11.42 12.01 -0.87
CA ASP A 49 -12.67 11.24 -0.94
C ASP A 49 -12.53 10.05 -1.90
N ASP A 50 -13.64 9.43 -2.25
CA ASP A 50 -13.66 8.26 -3.14
C ASP A 50 -13.41 8.61 -4.61
N ASN A 51 -13.48 9.89 -5.02
CA ASN A 51 -13.44 10.35 -6.41
C ASN A 51 -14.33 9.53 -7.37
N SER A 52 -15.53 9.20 -6.91
CA SER A 52 -16.46 8.29 -7.58
C SER A 52 -17.89 8.82 -7.53
N TYR A 53 -18.76 8.33 -8.42
CA TYR A 53 -20.19 8.63 -8.39
C TYR A 53 -20.89 8.02 -7.17
N GLU A 54 -20.27 7.03 -6.54
CA GLU A 54 -20.78 6.30 -5.38
C GLU A 54 -19.74 6.27 -4.26
N ASN A 55 -20.22 6.18 -3.01
CA ASN A 55 -19.36 6.03 -1.83
C ASN A 55 -18.84 4.59 -1.68
N ASP A 56 -17.91 4.18 -2.53
CA ASP A 56 -17.35 2.82 -2.57
C ASP A 56 -16.19 2.56 -1.59
N GLY A 57 -15.71 3.60 -0.92
CA GLY A 57 -14.65 3.53 0.08
C GLY A 57 -13.23 3.64 -0.48
N TYR A 58 -13.04 4.01 -1.76
CA TYR A 58 -11.72 4.21 -2.33
C TYR A 58 -10.85 5.23 -1.57
N ARG A 59 -11.44 6.13 -0.78
CA ARG A 59 -10.71 7.03 0.15
C ARG A 59 -9.77 6.33 1.14
N TYR A 60 -9.91 5.02 1.36
CA TYR A 60 -9.01 4.22 2.20
C TYR A 60 -7.88 3.51 1.44
N HIS A 61 -7.75 3.70 0.11
CA HIS A 61 -6.85 2.90 -0.74
C HIS A 61 -5.38 2.95 -0.34
N ASP A 62 -4.93 4.01 0.34
CA ASP A 62 -3.57 4.12 0.88
C ASP A 62 -3.15 2.92 1.75
N ILE A 63 -4.11 2.19 2.33
CA ILE A 63 -3.85 0.92 3.03
C ILE A 63 -3.08 -0.09 2.15
N PHE A 64 -3.31 -0.10 0.84
CA PHE A 64 -2.64 -1.00 -0.10
C PHE A 64 -1.14 -0.69 -0.19
N HIS A 65 -0.76 0.58 -0.32
CA HIS A 65 0.64 1.01 -0.42
C HIS A 65 1.44 0.65 0.83
N TYR A 66 0.88 0.96 2.02
CA TYR A 66 1.52 0.60 3.29
C TYR A 66 1.63 -0.92 3.48
N SER A 67 0.63 -1.67 3.01
CA SER A 67 0.65 -3.13 3.07
C SER A 67 1.70 -3.72 2.15
N PHE A 68 1.85 -3.22 0.91
CA PHE A 68 2.89 -3.67 -0.02
C PHE A 68 4.29 -3.33 0.49
N ALA A 69 4.47 -2.13 1.04
CA ALA A 69 5.73 -1.74 1.69
C ALA A 69 6.14 -2.73 2.79
N THR A 70 5.16 -3.25 3.55
CA THR A 70 5.38 -4.09 4.73
C THR A 70 5.52 -5.57 4.40
N LEU A 71 4.66 -6.08 3.51
CA LEU A 71 4.56 -7.51 3.22
C LEU A 71 5.42 -7.92 2.03
N LEU A 72 5.59 -7.02 1.06
CA LEU A 72 6.37 -7.27 -0.16
C LEU A 72 7.74 -6.59 -0.13
N ASN A 73 8.03 -5.78 0.89
CA ASN A 73 9.22 -4.91 0.94
C ASN A 73 9.33 -4.01 -0.31
N TRP A 74 8.19 -3.62 -0.89
CA TRP A 74 8.15 -2.81 -2.10
C TRP A 74 6.95 -1.86 -2.06
N SER A 75 7.25 -0.57 -2.13
CA SER A 75 6.26 0.48 -2.39
C SER A 75 7.00 1.78 -2.76
N PRO A 76 7.18 2.09 -4.04
CA PRO A 76 7.60 3.42 -4.47
C PRO A 76 6.68 4.53 -3.94
N CYS A 77 5.37 4.29 -3.80
CA CYS A 77 4.42 5.27 -3.25
C CYS A 77 4.76 5.61 -1.80
N VAL A 78 4.93 4.62 -0.92
CA VAL A 78 5.31 4.85 0.49
C VAL A 78 6.69 5.50 0.58
N ARG A 79 7.65 5.11 -0.26
CA ARG A 79 8.97 5.79 -0.27
C ARG A 79 8.85 7.27 -0.62
N ALA A 80 8.00 7.63 -1.58
CA ALA A 80 7.74 9.02 -1.93
C ALA A 80 7.04 9.76 -0.78
N MET A 81 5.94 9.19 -0.27
CA MET A 81 5.14 9.73 0.84
C MET A 81 5.98 10.01 2.10
N LEU A 82 6.88 9.09 2.45
CA LEU A 82 7.74 9.20 3.63
C LEU A 82 9.06 9.97 3.38
N LYS A 83 9.27 10.47 2.16
CA LYS A 83 10.53 11.10 1.73
C LYS A 83 11.75 10.18 1.94
N LYS A 84 11.56 8.87 1.71
CA LYS A 84 12.54 7.76 1.87
C LYS A 84 12.98 7.14 0.54
N LYS A 85 12.98 7.92 -0.54
CA LYS A 85 13.58 7.49 -1.82
C LYS A 85 15.08 7.26 -1.65
N ARG A 86 15.63 6.25 -2.32
CA ARG A 86 17.04 5.82 -2.26
C ARG A 86 17.93 6.66 -3.20
N LYS A 87 17.92 7.97 -2.99
CA LYS A 87 18.62 8.99 -3.79
C LYS A 87 20.14 8.85 -3.83
N SER A 88 20.74 8.21 -2.83
CA SER A 88 22.17 7.87 -2.79
C SER A 88 22.60 6.98 -3.95
N ASN A 89 21.66 6.23 -4.55
CA ASN A 89 21.88 5.49 -5.78
C ASN A 89 20.95 6.02 -6.87
N ALA A 90 21.48 6.87 -7.75
CA ALA A 90 20.72 7.52 -8.82
C ALA A 90 19.98 6.54 -9.76
N LEU A 91 20.52 5.33 -9.98
CA LEU A 91 19.83 4.34 -10.80
C LEU A 91 18.60 3.78 -10.09
N ILE A 92 18.72 3.45 -8.80
CA ILE A 92 17.61 2.95 -7.98
C ILE A 92 16.55 4.04 -7.78
N ASP A 93 16.95 5.27 -7.46
CA ASP A 93 16.03 6.41 -7.32
C ASP A 93 15.21 6.65 -8.59
N ARG A 94 15.84 6.48 -9.77
CA ARG A 94 15.20 6.67 -11.07
C ARG A 94 14.32 5.49 -11.49
N VAL A 95 14.72 4.25 -11.18
CA VAL A 95 14.06 3.03 -11.69
C VAL A 95 13.07 2.46 -10.69
N GLU A 96 13.51 2.18 -9.47
CA GLU A 96 12.72 1.47 -8.45
C GLU A 96 11.85 2.43 -7.63
N ASP A 97 12.34 3.64 -7.39
CA ASP A 97 11.60 4.68 -6.65
C ASP A 97 11.05 5.76 -7.60
N GLY A 98 11.22 5.60 -8.91
CA GLY A 98 10.87 6.59 -9.91
C GLY A 98 9.38 6.64 -10.26
N ALA A 99 9.03 7.57 -11.14
CA ALA A 99 7.65 7.79 -11.58
C ALA A 99 7.01 6.53 -12.18
N ARG A 100 7.75 5.76 -13.01
CA ARG A 100 7.22 4.53 -13.62
C ARG A 100 6.86 3.47 -12.57
N ALA A 101 7.68 3.31 -11.54
CA ALA A 101 7.40 2.38 -10.45
C ALA A 101 6.18 2.84 -9.65
N THR A 102 6.12 4.13 -9.31
CA THR A 102 4.99 4.75 -8.60
C THR A 102 3.68 4.54 -9.36
N ILE A 103 3.62 4.94 -10.63
CA ILE A 103 2.43 4.76 -11.49
C ILE A 103 2.03 3.28 -11.62
N THR A 104 3.01 2.37 -11.66
CA THR A 104 2.72 0.94 -11.71
C THR A 104 2.05 0.45 -10.42
N GLU A 105 2.54 0.88 -9.26
CA GLU A 105 1.93 0.54 -7.96
C GLU A 105 0.51 1.11 -7.83
N GLU A 106 0.29 2.37 -8.23
CA GLU A 106 -1.04 2.99 -8.28
C GLU A 106 -1.99 2.20 -9.18
N SER A 107 -1.53 1.84 -10.38
CA SER A 107 -2.32 1.06 -11.34
C SER A 107 -2.68 -0.33 -10.80
N ILE A 108 -1.75 -0.99 -10.12
CA ILE A 108 -1.99 -2.27 -9.44
C ILE A 108 -3.05 -2.09 -8.34
N SER A 109 -2.93 -1.05 -7.52
CA SER A 109 -3.85 -0.77 -6.42
C SER A 109 -5.28 -0.52 -6.93
N LEU A 110 -5.42 0.30 -7.99
CA LEU A 110 -6.70 0.55 -8.63
C LEU A 110 -7.29 -0.69 -9.32
N MET A 111 -6.46 -1.50 -9.99
CA MET A 111 -6.89 -2.75 -10.62
C MET A 111 -7.41 -3.76 -9.58
N ILE A 112 -6.69 -3.92 -8.47
CA ILE A 112 -7.13 -4.80 -7.38
C ILE A 112 -8.42 -4.25 -6.75
N PHE A 113 -8.53 -2.94 -6.53
CA PHE A 113 -9.77 -2.31 -6.03
C PHE A 113 -10.98 -2.59 -6.91
N SER A 114 -10.81 -2.43 -8.21
CA SER A 114 -11.87 -2.69 -9.19
C SER A 114 -12.30 -4.16 -9.19
N ASN A 115 -11.35 -5.09 -9.08
CA ASN A 115 -11.65 -6.52 -8.96
C ASN A 115 -12.30 -6.86 -7.62
N ALA A 116 -11.83 -6.28 -6.52
CA ALA A 116 -12.34 -6.51 -5.17
C ALA A 116 -13.80 -6.05 -5.04
N LYS A 117 -14.19 -4.92 -5.63
CA LYS A 117 -15.59 -4.46 -5.67
C LYS A 117 -16.54 -5.52 -6.24
N GLN A 118 -16.10 -6.25 -7.26
CA GLN A 118 -16.88 -7.32 -7.90
C GLN A 118 -16.90 -8.61 -7.08
N ASN A 119 -16.03 -8.72 -6.07
CA ASN A 119 -15.81 -9.92 -5.25
C ASN A 119 -16.02 -9.63 -3.76
N ASN A 120 -16.98 -8.75 -3.42
CA ASN A 120 -17.34 -8.38 -2.05
C ASN A 120 -16.13 -7.99 -1.17
N PHE A 121 -15.20 -7.22 -1.75
CA PHE A 121 -13.94 -6.82 -1.13
C PHE A 121 -13.12 -8.00 -0.57
N TYR A 122 -13.14 -9.13 -1.28
CA TYR A 122 -12.53 -10.41 -0.88
C TYR A 122 -12.93 -10.90 0.51
N ARG A 123 -14.16 -10.61 0.94
CA ARG A 123 -14.74 -11.23 2.13
C ARG A 123 -14.89 -12.73 1.88
N ASP A 124 -14.41 -13.55 2.81
CA ASP A 124 -14.46 -15.01 2.79
C ASP A 124 -13.79 -15.66 1.55
N ILE A 125 -12.94 -14.91 0.84
CA ILE A 125 -12.13 -15.40 -0.28
C ILE A 125 -10.73 -15.70 0.22
N SER A 126 -10.23 -16.91 -0.08
CA SER A 126 -8.87 -17.35 0.27
C SER A 126 -7.92 -17.44 -0.93
N VAL A 127 -8.45 -17.32 -2.15
CA VAL A 127 -7.68 -17.45 -3.39
C VAL A 127 -8.02 -16.30 -4.32
N ILE A 128 -6.98 -15.58 -4.76
CA ILE A 128 -7.12 -14.52 -5.76
C ILE A 128 -7.02 -15.15 -7.15
N ASP A 129 -7.84 -14.66 -8.07
CA ASP A 129 -7.84 -15.12 -9.45
C ASP A 129 -6.43 -15.08 -10.08
N ASN A 130 -6.05 -16.17 -10.74
CA ASN A 130 -4.71 -16.33 -11.28
C ASN A 130 -4.44 -15.39 -12.47
N TYR A 131 -5.47 -14.97 -13.21
CA TYR A 131 -5.30 -13.97 -14.27
C TYR A 131 -4.92 -12.60 -13.68
N LEU A 132 -5.56 -12.18 -12.59
CA LEU A 132 -5.15 -10.98 -11.85
C LEU A 132 -3.70 -11.09 -11.35
N LEU A 133 -3.34 -12.21 -10.70
CA LEU A 133 -1.97 -12.41 -10.19
C LEU A 133 -0.92 -12.43 -11.32
N ASN A 134 -1.21 -13.06 -12.46
CA ASN A 134 -0.36 -13.03 -13.65
C ASN A 134 -0.17 -11.60 -14.16
N THR A 135 -1.24 -10.82 -14.19
CA THR A 135 -1.19 -9.42 -14.65
C THR A 135 -0.29 -8.57 -13.76
N ILE A 136 -0.43 -8.68 -12.43
CA ILE A 136 0.45 -8.00 -11.46
C ILE A 136 1.91 -8.42 -11.66
N LYS A 137 2.17 -9.71 -11.82
CA LYS A 137 3.52 -10.23 -12.10
C LYS A 137 4.13 -9.64 -13.36
N ASN A 138 3.35 -9.52 -14.44
CA ASN A 138 3.80 -8.94 -15.69
C ASN A 138 4.08 -7.43 -15.57
N MET A 139 3.22 -6.68 -14.88
CA MET A 139 3.40 -5.25 -14.62
C MET A 139 4.69 -4.97 -13.82
N THR A 140 5.11 -5.92 -12.97
CA THR A 140 6.22 -5.73 -12.03
C THR A 140 7.58 -6.26 -12.51
N LEU A 141 7.68 -6.84 -13.72
CA LEU A 141 8.90 -7.46 -14.24
C LEU A 141 10.14 -6.54 -14.28
N SER A 142 9.91 -5.23 -14.40
CA SER A 142 11.00 -4.23 -14.49
C SER A 142 11.53 -3.76 -13.12
N PHE A 143 10.94 -4.22 -12.02
CA PHE A 143 11.23 -3.73 -10.67
C PHE A 143 11.73 -4.85 -9.75
N GLU A 144 12.31 -4.47 -8.61
CA GLU A 144 12.84 -5.39 -7.61
C GLU A 144 11.78 -6.37 -7.06
N VAL A 145 10.51 -5.94 -7.02
CA VAL A 145 9.36 -6.76 -6.59
C VAL A 145 9.03 -7.91 -7.54
N LYS A 146 9.65 -7.98 -8.73
CA LYS A 146 9.51 -9.12 -9.64
C LYS A 146 9.88 -10.46 -8.99
N ASN A 147 10.70 -10.44 -7.94
CA ASN A 147 11.11 -11.64 -7.20
C ASN A 147 10.01 -12.17 -6.28
N LYS A 148 8.94 -11.40 -6.03
CA LYS A 148 7.81 -11.82 -5.19
C LYS A 148 6.92 -12.84 -5.87
N SER A 149 6.65 -13.95 -5.20
CA SER A 149 5.82 -15.01 -5.77
C SER A 149 4.35 -14.58 -5.89
N LYS A 150 3.54 -15.36 -6.60
CA LYS A 150 2.10 -15.09 -6.68
C LYS A 150 1.42 -15.26 -5.33
N GLU A 151 1.89 -16.22 -4.55
CA GLU A 151 1.44 -16.50 -3.19
C GLU A 151 1.75 -15.32 -2.27
N GLU A 152 2.96 -14.73 -2.34
CA GLU A 152 3.29 -13.52 -1.59
C GLU A 152 2.39 -12.34 -1.97
N TRP A 153 2.07 -12.16 -3.27
CA TRP A 153 1.12 -11.14 -3.72
C TRP A 153 -0.30 -11.41 -3.24
N GLN A 154 -0.77 -12.66 -3.32
CA GLN A 154 -2.08 -13.06 -2.84
C GLN A 154 -2.22 -12.76 -1.34
N ASP A 155 -1.25 -13.18 -0.53
CA ASP A 155 -1.25 -12.92 0.91
C ASP A 155 -1.28 -11.43 1.21
N ALA A 156 -0.50 -10.64 0.47
CA ALA A 156 -0.49 -9.19 0.63
C ALA A 156 -1.84 -8.57 0.30
N ILE A 157 -2.47 -8.98 -0.81
CA ILE A 157 -3.79 -8.50 -1.21
C ILE A 157 -4.83 -8.84 -0.15
N LEU A 158 -4.94 -10.12 0.22
CA LEU A 158 -5.98 -10.58 1.16
C LEU A 158 -5.85 -9.90 2.53
N LYS A 159 -4.63 -9.78 3.08
CA LYS A 159 -4.37 -9.07 4.33
C LYS A 159 -4.70 -7.58 4.23
N SER A 160 -4.38 -6.94 3.11
CA SER A 160 -4.73 -5.53 2.90
C SER A 160 -6.25 -5.33 2.90
N TYR A 161 -7.00 -6.27 2.29
CA TYR A 161 -8.46 -6.20 2.23
C TYR A 161 -9.14 -6.50 3.56
N GLU A 162 -8.56 -7.37 4.39
CA GLU A 162 -9.00 -7.54 5.77
C GLU A 162 -9.01 -6.20 6.51
N VAL A 163 -7.90 -5.46 6.46
CA VAL A 163 -7.79 -4.16 7.12
C VAL A 163 -8.63 -3.09 6.43
N PHE A 164 -8.68 -3.06 5.09
CA PHE A 164 -9.54 -2.15 4.34
C PHE A 164 -11.01 -2.27 4.77
N ARG A 165 -11.53 -3.49 4.92
CA ARG A 165 -12.90 -3.71 5.38
C ARG A 165 -13.11 -3.15 6.78
N LEU A 166 -12.18 -3.40 7.71
CA LEU A 166 -12.25 -2.87 9.07
C LEU A 166 -12.24 -1.34 9.09
N LEU A 167 -11.37 -0.71 8.30
CA LEU A 167 -11.32 0.76 8.15
C LEU A 167 -12.64 1.31 7.62
N LYS A 168 -13.18 0.70 6.55
CA LYS A 168 -14.44 1.10 5.93
C LYS A 168 -15.65 0.92 6.85
N GLU A 169 -15.70 -0.18 7.61
CA GLU A 169 -16.78 -0.48 8.56
C GLU A 169 -16.76 0.46 9.78
N ASN A 170 -15.57 0.83 10.26
CA ASN A 170 -15.39 1.66 11.46
C ASN A 170 -15.15 3.14 11.16
N LYS A 171 -15.22 3.55 9.88
CA LYS A 171 -15.01 4.93 9.44
C LYS A 171 -13.63 5.51 9.84
N GLY A 172 -12.61 4.65 9.83
CA GLY A 172 -11.27 4.99 10.28
C GLY A 172 -10.66 3.90 11.16
N GLY A 173 -9.50 4.21 11.73
CA GLY A 173 -8.74 3.28 12.57
C GLY A 173 -7.26 3.61 12.61
N ILE A 174 -6.52 2.90 13.45
CA ILE A 174 -5.06 2.93 13.49
C ILE A 174 -4.54 1.57 13.03
N VAL A 175 -3.72 1.58 11.99
CA VAL A 175 -3.10 0.37 11.45
C VAL A 175 -1.62 0.37 11.80
N GLN A 176 -1.17 -0.69 12.45
CA GLN A 176 0.23 -0.94 12.75
C GLN A 176 0.83 -1.85 11.69
N PHE A 177 2.00 -1.46 11.19
CA PHE A 177 2.75 -2.21 10.20
C PHE A 177 4.09 -2.63 10.79
N ASN A 178 4.49 -3.87 10.55
CA ASN A 178 5.79 -4.38 10.97
C ASN A 178 6.38 -5.31 9.90
N SER A 179 7.45 -4.85 9.25
CA SER A 179 8.10 -5.57 8.16
C SER A 179 9.00 -6.70 8.64
N ARG A 180 9.41 -6.70 9.92
CA ARG A 180 10.23 -7.77 10.51
C ARG A 180 9.45 -9.07 10.59
N ASN A 181 8.20 -8.99 11.06
CA ASN A 181 7.31 -10.13 11.23
C ASN A 181 6.28 -10.25 10.10
N ARG A 182 6.31 -9.35 9.10
CA ARG A 182 5.36 -9.28 7.98
C ARG A 182 3.90 -9.29 8.46
N SER A 183 3.61 -8.40 9.42
CA SER A 183 2.29 -8.26 10.01
C SER A 183 1.70 -6.87 9.80
N ILE A 184 0.37 -6.86 9.75
CA ILE A 184 -0.47 -5.67 9.69
C ILE A 184 -1.56 -5.89 10.74
N THR A 185 -1.77 -4.91 11.62
CA THR A 185 -2.72 -5.03 12.72
C THR A 185 -3.59 -3.79 12.81
N TYR A 186 -4.88 -3.97 12.64
CA TYR A 186 -5.89 -2.93 12.83
C TYR A 186 -6.20 -2.74 14.31
N ASN A 187 -6.34 -1.49 14.73
CA ASN A 187 -6.86 -1.09 16.04
C ASN A 187 -7.96 -0.06 15.83
N ASN A 188 -9.09 -0.25 16.50
CA ASN A 188 -10.18 0.71 16.44
C ASN A 188 -9.76 2.03 17.11
N LEU A 189 -10.19 3.15 16.54
CA LEU A 189 -10.16 4.44 17.23
C LEU A 189 -11.25 4.38 18.31
N LEU A 190 -10.90 3.92 19.52
CA LEU A 190 -11.84 4.03 20.65
C LEU A 190 -12.28 5.50 20.73
N SER A 191 -13.60 5.71 20.65
CA SER A 191 -14.22 6.96 21.03
C SER A 191 -13.86 7.21 22.49
N THR A 192 -12.92 8.11 22.72
CA THR A 192 -12.70 8.70 24.05
C THR A 192 -13.71 9.81 24.23
#